data_AF-A0A397UYD2-F1
#
_entry.id   AF-A0A397UYD2-F1
#
_cell.length_a   1.000
_cell.length_b   1.000
_cell.length_c   1.000
_cell.angle_alpha   90.00
_cell.angle_beta   90.00
_cell.angle_gamma   90.00
#
_symmetry.space_group_name_H-M   'P 1'
#
loop_
_entity.id
_entity.type
_entity.pdbx_description
1 polymer ?
#
loop_
_entity_poly.entity_id
_entity_poly.type
_entity_poly.pdbx_seq_one_letter_code
_entity_poly.pdbx_strand_id
1 'polypeptide(L)'
;MTTKFFEQLSSNLNELLKNSDEYNVIIEVGQEPNNQAFRVHSIILNSRCLYFKDKLGVITYNNNNVKIIKQLLKYSILSSKTVNVSVIFELLIASSEFGLEELIKHIQLFLLENNSSWLRLNFSRIYQTSFKNDNLKDLQQFCANIIAKHPNIIFDSDEFLTLSENILIFILKLDNLQMDEGKIWDYVIKWGIAQNPSLPLDLDKWNITINSHVLPPRINLPTTLPSRDSISIAESNKASELRKGGEAYLKIGWYKESLVDLTKSLDIEPNNAFALFKIVESCRGETYCWMDKFEESLADLNKSLEIEPNNTLTLTNQIEPNNAFALKIRGATYRSMRKYKDSLADLDRSLEIEPNDAWALNQRKLTNNNLKK
;
A
#
# COMPACT_ATOMS: atom_id res chain seq x y z
N MET A 1 10.43 7.57 -45.08
CA MET A 1 9.59 8.42 -45.96
C MET A 1 8.34 8.93 -45.22
N THR A 2 7.71 8.06 -44.42
CA THR A 2 6.56 8.37 -43.54
C THR A 2 6.81 9.45 -42.48
N THR A 3 7.98 9.51 -41.85
CA THR A 3 8.28 10.50 -40.78
C THR A 3 8.24 11.95 -41.26
N LYS A 4 8.86 12.27 -42.42
CA LYS A 4 8.83 13.62 -43.01
C LYS A 4 7.42 14.08 -43.39
N PHE A 5 6.54 13.15 -43.79
CA PHE A 5 5.16 13.49 -44.13
C PHE A 5 4.37 13.95 -42.89
N PHE A 6 4.53 13.27 -41.75
CA PHE A 6 3.89 13.66 -40.50
C PHE A 6 4.45 14.96 -39.91
N GLU A 7 5.75 15.22 -40.08
CA GLU A 7 6.36 16.51 -39.70
C GLU A 7 5.73 17.67 -40.48
N GLN A 8 5.58 17.52 -41.80
CA GLN A 8 4.95 18.54 -42.63
C GLN A 8 3.47 18.73 -42.27
N LEU A 9 2.73 17.63 -42.06
CA LEU A 9 1.33 17.70 -41.63
C LEU A 9 1.17 18.42 -40.29
N SER A 10 2.04 18.12 -39.32
CA SER A 10 2.09 18.79 -38.02
C SER A 10 2.40 20.29 -38.16
N SER A 11 3.35 20.65 -39.03
CA SER A 11 3.65 22.05 -39.35
C SER A 11 2.45 22.78 -39.94
N ASN A 12 1.75 22.16 -40.90
CA ASN A 12 0.56 22.74 -41.53
C ASN A 12 -0.57 22.94 -40.50
N LEU A 13 -0.79 21.99 -39.58
CA LEU A 13 -1.77 22.13 -38.50
C LEU A 13 -1.39 23.24 -37.49
N ASN A 14 -0.09 23.42 -37.22
CA ASN A 14 0.40 24.50 -36.39
C ASN A 14 0.21 25.89 -37.03
N GLU A 15 0.28 25.99 -38.36
CA GLU A 15 -0.01 27.25 -39.06
C GLU A 15 -1.48 27.66 -38.92
N LEU A 16 -2.42 26.72 -38.95
CA LEU A 16 -3.83 27.00 -38.67
C LEU A 16 -4.03 27.62 -37.27
N LEU A 17 -3.31 27.12 -36.26
CA LEU A 17 -3.36 27.67 -34.91
C LEU A 17 -2.82 29.11 -34.83
N LYS A 18 -1.82 29.44 -35.64
CA LYS A 18 -1.20 30.78 -35.66
C LYS A 18 -2.05 31.80 -36.43
N ASN A 19 -2.61 31.41 -37.56
CA ASN A 19 -3.33 32.31 -38.46
C ASN A 19 -4.78 32.55 -38.00
N SER A 20 -5.32 31.68 -37.13
CA SER A 20 -6.67 31.77 -36.54
C SER A 20 -7.83 31.82 -37.54
N ASP A 21 -7.58 31.55 -38.82
CA ASP A 21 -8.62 31.48 -39.85
C ASP A 21 -9.59 30.32 -39.59
N GLU A 22 -10.88 30.51 -39.87
CA GLU A 22 -11.96 29.51 -39.68
C GLU A 22 -12.07 28.94 -38.25
N TYR A 23 -11.60 29.67 -37.23
CA TYR A 23 -11.80 29.28 -35.83
C TYR A 23 -13.30 29.16 -35.50
N ASN A 24 -13.64 28.19 -34.66
CA ASN A 24 -15.01 27.96 -34.19
C ASN A 24 -15.10 27.80 -32.66
N VAL A 25 -13.97 27.97 -31.97
CA VAL A 25 -13.86 27.95 -30.51
C VAL A 25 -12.97 29.10 -30.05
N ILE A 26 -13.38 29.76 -28.96
CA ILE A 26 -12.53 30.70 -28.20
C ILE A 26 -12.32 30.11 -26.81
N ILE A 27 -11.06 30.00 -26.39
CA ILE A 27 -10.69 29.65 -25.02
C ILE A 27 -10.22 30.93 -24.32
N GLU A 28 -10.96 31.36 -23.31
CA GLU A 28 -10.59 32.44 -22.41
C GLU A 28 -9.84 31.88 -21.22
N VAL A 29 -8.59 32.30 -21.04
CA VAL A 29 -7.70 31.84 -19.96
C VAL A 29 -7.36 32.98 -19.01
N GLY A 30 -7.47 32.72 -17.72
CA GLY A 30 -7.14 33.67 -16.66
C GLY A 30 -8.38 34.30 -16.00
N GLN A 31 -8.14 35.22 -15.06
CA GLN A 31 -9.19 35.95 -14.36
C GLN A 31 -9.25 37.39 -14.87
N GLU A 32 -10.46 37.95 -14.93
CA GLU A 32 -10.64 39.37 -15.28
C GLU A 32 -9.91 40.27 -14.28
N PRO A 33 -9.26 41.36 -14.73
CA PRO A 33 -9.28 41.92 -16.09
C PRO A 33 -8.18 41.39 -17.03
N ASN A 34 -7.33 40.45 -16.59
CA ASN A 34 -6.15 39.99 -17.32
C ASN A 34 -6.38 38.66 -18.07
N ASN A 35 -7.61 38.41 -18.54
CA ASN A 35 -7.90 37.21 -19.31
C ASN A 35 -7.37 37.35 -20.76
N GLN A 36 -6.89 36.24 -21.31
CA GLN A 36 -6.46 36.15 -22.70
C GLN A 36 -7.36 35.19 -23.47
N ALA A 37 -7.78 35.62 -24.66
CA ALA A 37 -8.61 34.81 -25.55
C ALA A 37 -7.76 34.15 -26.64
N PHE A 38 -7.89 32.84 -26.79
CA PHE A 38 -7.23 32.04 -27.81
C PHE A 38 -8.26 31.51 -28.81
N ARG A 39 -8.07 31.83 -30.09
CA ARG A 39 -8.90 31.33 -31.19
C ARG A 39 -8.36 29.99 -31.66
N VAL A 40 -9.21 28.97 -31.64
CA VAL A 40 -8.80 27.57 -31.87
C VAL A 40 -9.88 26.80 -32.62
N HIS A 41 -9.49 25.64 -33.15
CA HIS A 41 -10.35 24.77 -33.96
C HIS A 41 -10.83 23.56 -33.16
N SER A 42 -12.15 23.38 -33.08
CA SER A 42 -12.76 22.27 -32.34
C SER A 42 -12.30 20.91 -32.84
N ILE A 43 -12.01 20.77 -34.14
CA ILE A 43 -11.59 19.49 -34.73
C ILE A 43 -10.22 19.04 -34.20
N ILE A 44 -9.31 19.98 -33.99
CA ILE A 44 -7.97 19.71 -33.42
C ILE A 44 -8.10 19.40 -31.94
N LEU A 45 -8.90 20.17 -31.19
CA LEU A 45 -9.10 19.93 -29.76
C LEU A 45 -9.78 18.58 -29.49
N ASN A 46 -10.86 18.27 -30.22
CA ASN A 46 -11.63 17.04 -30.06
C ASN A 46 -10.82 15.79 -30.41
N SER A 47 -9.90 15.89 -31.37
CA SER A 47 -9.04 14.77 -31.77
C SER A 47 -7.88 14.54 -30.80
N ARG A 48 -7.45 15.56 -30.06
CA ARG A 48 -6.30 15.49 -29.16
C ARG A 48 -6.63 15.34 -27.68
N CYS A 49 -7.81 15.76 -27.25
CA CYS A 49 -8.15 15.88 -25.83
C CYS A 49 -9.61 15.53 -25.58
N LEU A 50 -9.84 14.43 -24.85
CA LEU A 50 -11.17 13.96 -24.49
C LEU A 50 -11.93 15.01 -23.66
N TYR A 51 -11.25 15.72 -22.75
CA TYR A 51 -11.85 16.81 -21.99
C TYR A 51 -12.50 17.86 -22.89
N PHE A 52 -11.80 18.30 -23.94
CA PHE A 52 -12.37 19.26 -24.88
C PHE A 52 -13.47 18.66 -25.73
N LYS A 53 -13.35 17.39 -26.12
CA LYS A 53 -14.42 16.68 -26.84
C LYS A 53 -15.73 16.67 -26.05
N ASP A 54 -15.67 16.32 -24.77
CA ASP A 54 -16.84 16.26 -23.90
C ASP A 54 -17.38 17.65 -23.59
N LYS A 55 -16.49 18.59 -23.20
CA LYS A 55 -16.87 19.97 -22.86
C LYS A 55 -17.47 20.72 -24.05
N LEU A 56 -16.89 20.58 -25.24
CA LEU A 56 -17.44 21.18 -26.46
C LEU A 56 -18.76 20.51 -26.88
N GLY A 57 -18.99 19.25 -26.55
CA GLY A 57 -20.26 18.56 -26.81
C GLY A 57 -21.46 19.21 -26.12
N VAL A 58 -21.25 19.77 -24.92
CA VAL A 58 -22.31 20.39 -24.10
C VAL A 58 -22.51 21.87 -24.42
N ILE A 59 -21.47 22.58 -24.87
CA ILE A 59 -21.53 24.02 -25.13
C ILE A 59 -22.27 24.32 -26.43
N THR A 60 -23.24 25.23 -26.38
CA THR A 60 -23.95 25.76 -27.54
C THR A 60 -23.15 26.87 -28.24
N TYR A 61 -23.39 27.03 -29.52
CA TYR A 61 -22.84 28.15 -30.29
C TYR A 61 -23.44 29.48 -29.85
N ASN A 62 -22.63 30.54 -29.87
CA ASN A 62 -23.12 31.91 -29.78
C ASN A 62 -23.69 32.38 -31.13
N ASN A 63 -24.18 33.62 -31.17
CA ASN A 63 -24.76 34.23 -32.38
C ASN A 63 -23.80 34.34 -33.57
N ASN A 64 -22.49 34.19 -33.34
CA ASN A 64 -21.44 34.20 -34.37
C ASN A 64 -21.00 32.78 -34.76
N ASN A 65 -21.73 31.74 -34.38
CA ASN A 65 -21.38 30.33 -34.58
C ASN A 65 -20.03 29.92 -33.93
N VAL A 66 -19.70 30.52 -32.79
CA VAL A 66 -18.48 30.21 -32.01
C VAL A 66 -18.84 29.67 -30.62
N LYS A 67 -18.11 28.65 -30.15
CA LYS A 67 -18.20 28.16 -28.76
C LYS A 67 -17.18 28.88 -27.87
N ILE A 68 -17.58 29.37 -26.70
CA ILE A 68 -16.68 30.03 -25.75
C ILE A 68 -16.46 29.12 -24.54
N ILE A 69 -15.19 28.84 -24.23
CA ILE A 69 -14.77 28.10 -23.06
C ILE A 69 -14.02 29.05 -22.13
N LYS A 70 -14.49 29.20 -20.90
CA LYS A 70 -13.71 29.81 -19.82
C LYS A 70 -12.89 28.73 -19.12
N GLN A 71 -11.59 28.94 -19.00
CA GLN A 71 -10.67 28.01 -18.35
C GLN A 71 -9.77 28.75 -17.35
N LEU A 72 -9.73 28.25 -16.12
CA LEU A 72 -8.88 28.77 -15.04
C LEU A 72 -7.45 28.21 -15.12
N LEU A 73 -6.87 28.13 -16.31
CA LEU A 73 -5.43 27.86 -16.40
C LEU A 73 -4.69 29.09 -15.89
N LYS A 74 -3.71 28.86 -15.02
CA LYS A 74 -2.87 29.93 -14.47
C LYS A 74 -2.10 30.56 -15.64
N TYR A 75 -2.43 31.82 -15.95
CA TYR A 75 -1.86 32.62 -17.04
C TYR A 75 -0.31 32.56 -17.10
N SER A 76 0.33 32.33 -15.96
CA SER A 76 1.78 32.15 -15.81
C SER A 76 2.40 31.08 -16.71
N ILE A 77 1.66 30.03 -17.10
CA ILE A 77 2.20 28.97 -17.99
C ILE A 77 2.33 29.50 -19.43
N LEU A 78 1.37 30.32 -19.89
CA LEU A 78 1.28 30.79 -21.27
C LEU A 78 2.15 32.02 -21.54
N SER A 79 2.44 32.82 -20.51
CA SER A 79 3.20 34.07 -20.63
C SER A 79 4.70 33.93 -20.36
N SER A 80 5.18 32.77 -19.88
CA SER A 80 6.59 32.61 -19.50
C SER A 80 7.49 32.52 -20.74
N LYS A 81 8.33 33.53 -20.95
CA LYS A 81 9.34 33.56 -22.03
C LYS A 81 10.52 32.62 -21.77
N THR A 82 10.68 32.13 -20.54
CA THR A 82 11.73 31.19 -20.14
C THR A 82 11.11 29.92 -19.59
N VAL A 83 11.46 28.78 -20.19
CA VAL A 83 11.04 27.46 -19.72
C VAL A 83 12.00 27.04 -18.62
N ASN A 84 11.56 27.12 -17.37
CA ASN A 84 12.28 26.58 -16.22
C ASN A 84 11.54 25.33 -15.67
N VAL A 85 12.19 24.59 -14.78
CA VAL A 85 11.64 23.33 -14.22
C VAL A 85 10.28 23.54 -13.55
N SER A 86 10.08 24.69 -12.89
CA SER A 86 8.78 25.02 -12.28
C SER A 86 7.69 25.15 -13.34
N VAL A 87 7.96 25.83 -14.46
CA VAL A 87 7.00 25.96 -15.58
C VAL A 87 6.70 24.59 -16.20
N ILE A 88 7.71 23.72 -16.32
CA ILE A 88 7.52 22.34 -16.81
C ILE A 88 6.63 21.53 -15.86
N PHE A 89 6.79 21.69 -14.55
CA PHE A 89 5.93 21.05 -13.56
C PHE A 89 4.49 21.60 -13.58
N GLU A 90 4.30 22.91 -13.77
CA GLU A 90 2.96 23.48 -13.98
C GLU A 90 2.31 22.95 -15.27
N LEU A 91 3.11 22.77 -16.33
CA LEU A 91 2.64 22.16 -17.58
C LEU A 91 2.20 20.71 -17.36
N LEU A 92 2.90 19.94 -16.51
CA LEU A 92 2.47 18.59 -16.14
C LEU A 92 1.11 18.58 -15.44
N ILE A 93 0.89 19.51 -14.50
CA ILE A 93 -0.39 19.65 -13.79
C ILE A 93 -1.50 20.00 -14.77
N ALA A 94 -1.28 21.00 -15.64
CA ALA A 94 -2.25 21.35 -16.67
C ALA A 94 -2.54 20.16 -17.60
N SER A 95 -1.49 19.44 -18.03
CA SER A 95 -1.63 18.26 -18.90
C SER A 95 -2.45 17.15 -18.24
N SER A 96 -2.33 16.98 -16.92
CA SER A 96 -3.07 15.99 -16.16
C SER A 96 -4.54 16.37 -15.96
N GLU A 97 -4.86 17.66 -15.85
CA GLU A 97 -6.25 18.17 -15.90
C GLU A 97 -6.91 17.93 -17.26
N PHE A 98 -6.16 18.02 -18.35
CA PHE A 98 -6.66 17.78 -19.71
C PHE A 98 -6.60 16.32 -20.16
N GLY A 99 -6.06 15.40 -19.34
CA GLY A 99 -5.92 14.00 -19.70
C GLY A 99 -4.97 13.76 -20.89
N LEU A 100 -3.91 14.56 -21.03
CA LEU A 100 -2.92 14.43 -22.11
C LEU A 100 -1.86 13.37 -21.79
N GLU A 101 -2.25 12.09 -21.76
CA GLU A 101 -1.43 10.97 -21.26
C GLU A 101 -0.02 10.88 -21.86
N GLU A 102 0.13 11.04 -23.17
CA GLU A 102 1.44 11.00 -23.85
C GLU A 102 2.39 12.11 -23.34
N LEU A 103 1.84 13.32 -23.19
CA LEU A 103 2.59 14.48 -22.71
C LEU A 103 2.93 14.34 -21.22
N ILE A 104 1.98 13.84 -20.42
CA ILE A 104 2.18 13.54 -18.99
C ILE A 104 3.35 12.56 -18.82
N LYS A 105 3.38 11.47 -19.60
CA LYS A 105 4.46 10.48 -19.56
C LYS A 105 5.81 11.09 -19.94
N HIS A 106 5.85 11.86 -21.03
CA HIS A 106 7.09 12.50 -21.48
C HIS A 106 7.65 13.49 -20.45
N ILE A 107 6.79 14.34 -19.88
CA ILE A 107 7.22 15.32 -18.88
C ILE A 107 7.67 14.64 -17.59
N GLN A 108 6.96 13.60 -17.11
CA GLN A 108 7.39 12.86 -15.91
C GLN A 108 8.79 12.26 -16.09
N LEU A 109 9.05 11.58 -17.20
CA LEU A 109 10.37 11.03 -17.52
C LEU A 109 11.44 12.12 -17.56
N PHE A 110 11.17 13.23 -18.26
CA PHE A 110 12.10 14.36 -18.34
C PHE A 110 12.45 14.93 -16.95
N LEU A 111 11.44 15.10 -16.08
CA LEU A 111 11.64 15.61 -14.72
C LEU A 111 12.46 14.64 -13.87
N LEU A 112 12.20 13.33 -13.96
CA LEU A 112 12.89 12.31 -13.17
C LEU A 112 14.36 12.14 -13.60
N GLU A 113 14.63 12.12 -14.91
CA GLU A 113 15.98 11.91 -15.43
C GLU A 113 16.87 13.14 -15.26
N ASN A 114 16.32 14.34 -15.49
CA ASN A 114 17.13 15.56 -15.61
C ASN A 114 17.01 16.51 -14.41
N ASN A 115 15.96 16.37 -13.59
CA ASN A 115 15.60 17.40 -12.58
C ASN A 115 15.38 16.83 -11.18
N SER A 116 15.93 15.65 -10.88
CA SER A 116 15.77 14.96 -9.59
C SER A 116 16.12 15.82 -8.37
N SER A 117 17.14 16.70 -8.45
CA SER A 117 17.50 17.64 -7.38
C SER A 117 16.40 18.66 -7.11
N TRP A 118 15.82 19.24 -8.17
CA TRP A 118 14.69 20.16 -8.02
C TRP A 118 13.47 19.44 -7.45
N LEU A 119 13.24 18.20 -7.87
CA LEU A 119 12.16 17.37 -7.33
C LEU A 119 12.32 17.11 -5.82
N ARG A 120 13.54 16.85 -5.35
CA ARG A 120 13.81 16.69 -3.91
C ARG A 120 13.61 17.98 -3.13
N LEU A 121 14.06 19.12 -3.66
CA LEU A 121 13.89 20.43 -3.02
C LEU A 121 12.42 20.87 -2.93
N ASN A 122 11.58 20.41 -3.87
CA ASN A 122 10.14 20.74 -3.93
C ASN A 122 9.26 19.57 -3.52
N PHE A 123 9.81 18.63 -2.72
CA PHE A 123 9.18 17.35 -2.41
C PHE A 123 7.74 17.50 -1.87
N SER A 124 7.50 18.41 -0.93
CA SER A 124 6.16 18.64 -0.35
C SER A 124 5.10 18.86 -1.43
N ARG A 125 5.35 19.85 -2.28
CA ARG A 125 4.47 20.19 -3.39
C ARG A 125 4.29 19.02 -4.36
N ILE A 126 5.36 18.29 -4.66
CA ILE A 126 5.33 17.20 -5.63
C ILE A 126 4.50 16.02 -5.13
N TYR A 127 4.71 15.56 -3.89
CA TYR A 127 3.93 14.45 -3.37
C TYR A 127 2.45 14.85 -3.25
N GLN A 128 2.15 16.04 -2.71
CA GLN A 128 0.76 16.49 -2.58
C GLN A 128 0.05 16.57 -3.95
N THR A 129 0.77 16.98 -4.99
CA THR A 129 0.23 17.08 -6.35
C THR A 129 0.08 15.70 -6.99
N SER A 130 1.11 14.85 -6.87
CA SER A 130 1.12 13.53 -7.51
C SER A 130 0.07 12.60 -6.92
N PHE A 131 -0.18 12.64 -5.62
CA PHE A 131 -1.20 11.80 -4.97
C PHE A 131 -2.63 12.33 -5.10
N LYS A 132 -2.83 13.55 -5.60
CA LYS A 132 -4.17 14.04 -5.99
C LYS A 132 -4.57 13.60 -7.39
N ASN A 133 -3.63 13.09 -8.19
CA ASN A 133 -3.87 12.76 -9.59
C ASN A 133 -3.31 11.37 -9.93
N ASP A 134 -4.22 10.44 -10.23
CA ASP A 134 -3.88 9.03 -10.51
C ASP A 134 -3.03 8.83 -11.77
N ASN A 135 -2.90 9.85 -12.63
CA ASN A 135 -2.10 9.80 -13.85
C ASN A 135 -0.60 10.09 -13.60
N LEU A 136 -0.21 10.47 -12.38
CA LEU A 136 1.16 10.86 -12.03
C LEU A 136 1.95 9.73 -11.33
N LYS A 137 1.78 8.49 -11.81
CA LYS A 137 2.32 7.26 -11.17
C LYS A 137 3.84 7.26 -11.02
N ASP A 138 4.59 7.78 -12.00
CA ASP A 138 6.05 7.78 -11.94
C ASP A 138 6.55 8.74 -10.84
N LEU A 139 5.91 9.90 -10.69
CA LEU A 139 6.17 10.82 -9.58
C LEU A 139 5.70 10.28 -8.23
N GLN A 140 4.58 9.55 -8.19
CA GLN A 140 4.13 8.86 -6.98
C GLN A 140 5.17 7.83 -6.52
N GLN A 141 5.70 7.01 -7.44
CA GLN A 141 6.76 6.03 -7.13
C GLN A 141 8.05 6.71 -6.66
N PHE A 142 8.45 7.81 -7.30
CA PHE A 142 9.57 8.62 -6.85
C PHE A 142 9.39 9.10 -5.41
N CYS A 143 8.20 9.61 -5.08
CA CYS A 143 7.88 10.05 -3.72
C CYS A 143 7.86 8.88 -2.74
N ALA A 144 7.21 7.77 -3.08
CA ALA A 144 7.14 6.55 -2.27
C ALA A 144 8.53 6.03 -1.90
N ASN A 145 9.47 6.03 -2.84
CA ASN A 145 10.85 5.61 -2.60
C ASN A 145 11.60 6.50 -1.59
N ILE A 146 11.30 7.81 -1.59
CA ILE A 146 11.87 8.75 -0.62
C ILE A 146 11.23 8.56 0.75
N ILE A 147 9.90 8.47 0.81
CA ILE A 147 9.13 8.27 2.05
C ILE A 147 9.53 6.96 2.72
N ALA A 148 9.65 5.87 1.95
CA ALA A 148 10.05 4.57 2.47
C ALA A 148 11.41 4.64 3.18
N LYS A 149 12.40 5.37 2.63
CA LYS A 149 13.74 5.50 3.21
C LYS A 149 13.84 6.54 4.33
N HIS A 150 13.03 7.59 4.26
CA HIS A 150 13.08 8.73 5.17
C HIS A 150 11.67 9.15 5.60
N PRO A 151 10.93 8.29 6.33
CA PRO A 151 9.53 8.52 6.69
C PRO A 151 9.30 9.84 7.43
N ASN A 152 10.25 10.23 8.27
CA ASN A 152 10.25 11.47 9.05
C ASN A 152 10.01 12.72 8.18
N ILE A 153 10.37 12.72 6.89
CA ILE A 153 10.09 13.85 5.99
C ILE A 153 8.60 14.17 5.87
N ILE A 154 7.74 13.17 6.06
CA ILE A 154 6.29 13.33 6.12
C ILE A 154 5.80 13.35 7.55
N PHE A 155 6.19 12.36 8.37
CA PHE A 155 5.62 12.18 9.70
C PHE A 155 5.98 13.33 10.67
N ASP A 156 7.16 13.92 10.54
CA ASP A 156 7.60 15.07 11.36
C ASP A 156 7.22 16.42 10.73
N SER A 157 6.54 16.42 9.57
CA SER A 157 6.13 17.66 8.88
C SER A 157 4.95 18.33 9.57
N ASP A 158 4.95 19.67 9.59
CA ASP A 158 3.79 20.47 10.04
C ASP A 158 2.53 20.17 9.21
N GLU A 159 2.70 19.70 7.97
CA GLU A 159 1.62 19.36 7.05
C GLU A 159 0.99 17.98 7.35
N PHE A 160 1.64 17.15 8.17
CA PHE A 160 1.25 15.76 8.42
C PHE A 160 -0.20 15.64 8.88
N LEU A 161 -0.59 16.45 9.88
CA LEU A 161 -1.93 16.43 10.46
C LEU A 161 -3.02 16.87 9.47
N THR A 162 -2.65 17.47 8.34
CA THR A 162 -3.57 17.94 7.29
C THR A 162 -3.61 17.02 6.07
N LEU A 163 -2.87 15.90 6.09
CA LEU A 163 -2.88 14.91 5.02
C LEU A 163 -4.30 14.38 4.78
N SER A 164 -4.66 14.18 3.51
CA SER A 164 -5.91 13.49 3.20
C SER A 164 -5.80 12.00 3.55
N GLU A 165 -6.93 11.40 3.91
CA GLU A 165 -7.03 9.98 4.26
C GLU A 165 -6.41 9.07 3.18
N ASN A 166 -6.68 9.35 1.90
CA ASN A 166 -6.12 8.59 0.78
C ASN A 166 -4.58 8.60 0.75
N ILE A 167 -3.96 9.75 1.05
CA ILE A 167 -2.50 9.87 1.07
C ILE A 167 -1.94 9.12 2.27
N LEU A 168 -2.57 9.23 3.44
CA LEU A 168 -2.15 8.50 4.64
C LEU A 168 -2.21 6.99 4.40
N ILE A 169 -3.34 6.48 3.88
CA ILE A 169 -3.51 5.06 3.54
C ILE A 169 -2.43 4.60 2.55
N PHE A 170 -2.11 5.42 1.54
CA PHE A 170 -1.05 5.08 0.59
C PHE A 170 0.30 4.92 1.29
N ILE A 171 0.68 5.86 2.17
CA ILE A 171 1.96 5.82 2.90
C ILE A 171 2.02 4.59 3.81
N LEU A 172 0.92 4.27 4.49
CA LEU A 172 0.84 3.10 5.39
C LEU A 172 0.90 1.76 4.65
N LYS A 173 0.56 1.72 3.35
CA LYS A 173 0.69 0.52 2.51
C LYS A 173 2.10 0.28 1.99
N LEU A 174 3.08 1.13 2.31
CA LEU A 174 4.46 0.94 1.89
C LEU A 174 5.13 -0.14 2.76
N ASP A 175 5.33 -1.34 2.19
CA ASP A 175 5.90 -2.51 2.89
C ASP A 175 7.32 -2.28 3.48
N ASN A 176 8.05 -1.29 2.98
CA ASN A 176 9.47 -1.05 3.31
C ASN A 176 9.72 0.27 4.08
N LEU A 177 8.71 0.78 4.77
CA LEU A 177 8.81 2.03 5.54
C LEU A 177 9.85 1.87 6.68
N GLN A 178 10.94 2.65 6.64
CA GLN A 178 12.02 2.62 7.62
C GLN A 178 11.65 3.35 8.92
N MET A 179 10.54 2.94 9.54
CA MET A 179 10.06 3.48 10.82
C MET A 179 9.51 2.36 11.69
N ASP A 180 9.68 2.49 13.00
CA ASP A 180 9.07 1.59 13.98
C ASP A 180 7.52 1.66 13.90
N GLU A 181 6.87 0.50 13.91
CA GLU A 181 5.40 0.42 13.79
C GLU A 181 4.68 1.11 14.94
N GLY A 182 5.22 1.06 16.17
CA GLY A 182 4.67 1.79 17.30
C GLY A 182 4.64 3.29 17.05
N LYS A 183 5.74 3.84 16.49
CA LYS A 183 5.79 5.25 16.08
C LYS A 183 4.80 5.58 14.96
N ILE A 184 4.63 4.68 13.98
CA ILE A 184 3.62 4.85 12.93
C ILE A 184 2.24 4.99 13.55
N TRP A 185 1.89 4.11 14.50
CA TRP A 185 0.62 4.17 15.21
C TRP A 185 0.44 5.46 16.00
N ASP A 186 1.47 5.92 16.72
CA ASP A 186 1.43 7.21 17.43
C ASP A 186 1.07 8.37 16.49
N TYR A 187 1.65 8.39 15.29
CA TYR A 187 1.33 9.39 14.28
C TYR A 187 -0.08 9.25 13.72
N VAL A 188 -0.54 8.02 13.43
CA VAL A 188 -1.91 7.78 12.95
C VAL A 188 -2.95 8.24 13.97
N ILE A 189 -2.70 8.00 15.26
CA ILE A 189 -3.56 8.48 16.35
C ILE A 189 -3.57 10.00 16.40
N LYS A 190 -2.39 10.65 16.36
CA LYS A 190 -2.28 12.11 16.31
C LYS A 190 -3.05 12.71 15.13
N TRP A 191 -2.91 12.11 13.94
CA TRP A 191 -3.66 12.51 12.75
C TRP A 191 -5.17 12.34 12.96
N GLY A 192 -5.62 11.20 13.48
CA GLY A 192 -7.03 10.91 13.74
C GLY A 192 -7.68 11.89 14.74
N ILE A 193 -6.95 12.29 15.78
CA ILE A 193 -7.37 13.32 16.73
C ILE A 193 -7.49 14.69 16.04
N ALA A 194 -6.49 15.07 15.22
CA ALA A 194 -6.50 16.34 14.51
C ALA A 194 -7.67 16.47 13.52
N GLN A 195 -8.04 15.35 12.86
CA GLN A 195 -9.19 15.30 11.96
C GLN A 195 -10.54 15.30 12.70
N ASN A 196 -10.55 14.96 13.99
CA ASN A 196 -11.76 14.86 14.81
C ASN A 196 -11.61 15.64 16.13
N PRO A 197 -11.69 16.99 16.09
CA PRO A 197 -11.45 17.85 17.26
C PRO A 197 -12.41 17.63 18.45
N SER A 198 -13.52 16.92 18.20
CA SER A 198 -14.50 16.55 19.22
C SER A 198 -14.06 15.39 20.12
N LEU A 199 -12.98 14.68 19.77
CA LEU A 199 -12.46 13.57 20.57
C LEU A 199 -11.73 14.08 21.82
N PRO A 200 -11.82 13.37 22.96
CA PRO A 200 -11.04 13.71 24.15
C PRO A 200 -9.54 13.66 23.85
N LEU A 201 -8.79 14.70 24.23
CA LEU A 201 -7.32 14.75 24.08
C LEU A 201 -6.59 13.78 25.02
N ASP A 202 -7.27 13.30 26.05
CA ASP A 202 -6.75 12.38 27.04
C ASP A 202 -6.99 10.94 26.59
N LEU A 203 -5.92 10.26 26.18
CA LEU A 203 -5.94 8.88 25.68
C LEU A 203 -6.45 7.88 26.75
N ASP A 204 -6.28 8.18 28.04
CA ASP A 204 -6.80 7.33 29.13
C ASP A 204 -8.33 7.42 29.26
N LYS A 205 -8.94 8.49 28.73
CA LYS A 205 -10.41 8.63 28.61
C LYS A 205 -10.98 7.93 27.38
N TRP A 206 -10.13 7.40 26.50
CA TRP A 206 -10.55 6.51 25.42
C TRP A 206 -10.83 5.09 25.93
N ASN A 207 -10.75 4.85 27.24
CA ASN A 207 -11.44 3.74 27.91
C ASN A 207 -12.95 3.97 27.89
N ILE A 208 -13.55 3.83 26.70
CA ILE A 208 -14.99 3.73 26.53
C ILE A 208 -15.26 2.28 26.11
N THR A 209 -16.02 1.58 26.96
CA THR A 209 -16.85 0.43 26.60
C THR A 209 -17.20 0.51 25.12
N ILE A 210 -16.77 -0.46 24.32
CA ILE A 210 -16.99 -0.49 22.86
C ILE A 210 -18.50 -0.46 22.58
N ASN A 211 -19.06 0.75 22.52
CA ASN A 211 -20.40 1.05 22.03
C ASN A 211 -20.19 1.57 20.61
N SER A 212 -20.67 0.75 19.69
CA SER A 212 -20.52 0.75 18.24
C SER A 212 -21.10 1.97 17.51
N HIS A 213 -20.80 3.20 17.93
CA HIS A 213 -21.44 4.40 17.36
C HIS A 213 -20.50 5.49 16.83
N VAL A 214 -19.21 5.21 16.62
CA VAL A 214 -18.31 6.13 15.88
C VAL A 214 -17.95 5.62 14.47
N LEU A 215 -18.39 4.42 14.10
CA LEU A 215 -18.41 3.95 12.70
C LEU A 215 -19.87 3.71 12.29
N PRO A 216 -20.27 4.03 11.04
CA PRO A 216 -21.68 3.95 10.63
C PRO A 216 -22.21 2.52 10.76
N PRO A 217 -23.50 2.35 11.10
CA PRO A 217 -24.09 1.04 11.36
C PRO A 217 -24.16 0.22 10.05
N ARG A 218 -23.71 -1.03 10.10
CA ARG A 218 -24.04 -2.02 9.07
C ARG A 218 -25.55 -2.26 9.13
N ILE A 219 -26.29 -1.67 8.20
CA ILE A 219 -27.72 -1.91 8.03
C ILE A 219 -27.95 -2.91 6.89
N ASN A 220 -28.74 -3.93 7.23
CA ASN A 220 -29.46 -4.92 6.43
C ASN A 220 -28.71 -6.16 5.93
N LEU A 221 -28.80 -7.25 6.71
CA LEU A 221 -29.37 -8.51 6.21
C LEU A 221 -30.11 -9.28 7.34
N PRO A 222 -31.17 -10.03 7.01
CA PRO A 222 -32.21 -10.43 7.96
C PRO A 222 -31.76 -11.50 8.95
N THR A 223 -32.28 -11.37 10.16
CA THR A 223 -32.32 -12.40 11.20
C THR A 223 -33.11 -13.61 10.74
N THR A 224 -32.42 -14.64 10.28
CA THR A 224 -32.80 -16.03 10.52
C THR A 224 -31.53 -16.75 10.92
N LEU A 225 -31.43 -17.13 12.20
CA LEU A 225 -30.38 -18.02 12.70
C LEU A 225 -30.37 -19.31 11.85
N PRO A 226 -29.22 -19.73 11.30
CA PRO A 226 -28.95 -21.12 11.01
C PRO A 226 -27.89 -21.67 11.98
N SER A 227 -27.88 -22.99 12.07
CA SER A 227 -27.01 -23.84 12.87
C SER A 227 -25.51 -23.50 12.80
N ARG A 228 -24.81 -23.94 13.85
CA ARG A 228 -23.38 -23.81 14.20
C ARG A 228 -22.33 -24.21 13.13
N ASP A 229 -22.70 -24.37 11.86
CA ASP A 229 -21.84 -24.95 10.81
C ASP A 229 -21.51 -24.00 9.64
N SER A 230 -21.70 -22.68 9.80
CA SER A 230 -21.17 -21.71 8.84
C SER A 230 -20.59 -20.50 9.55
N ILE A 231 -19.28 -20.57 9.85
CA ILE A 231 -18.48 -19.40 10.25
C ILE A 231 -18.68 -18.33 9.18
N SER A 232 -19.16 -17.16 9.57
CA SER A 232 -19.38 -16.07 8.61
C SER A 232 -18.03 -15.59 8.05
N ILE A 233 -18.00 -15.10 6.80
CA ILE A 233 -16.78 -14.53 6.18
C ILE A 233 -16.14 -13.47 7.09
N ALA A 234 -16.95 -12.75 7.89
CA ALA A 234 -16.47 -11.77 8.85
C ALA A 234 -15.71 -12.40 10.05
N GLU A 235 -16.17 -13.54 10.56
CA GLU A 235 -15.49 -14.27 11.64
C GLU A 235 -14.20 -14.91 11.15
N SER A 236 -14.20 -15.45 9.93
CA SER A 236 -12.99 -15.99 9.29
C SER A 236 -11.93 -14.92 9.05
N ASN A 237 -12.34 -13.74 8.56
CA ASN A 237 -11.43 -12.60 8.41
C ASN A 237 -10.85 -12.15 9.75
N LYS A 238 -11.67 -12.13 10.81
CA LYS A 238 -11.23 -11.76 12.16
C LYS A 238 -10.23 -12.77 12.74
N ALA A 239 -10.43 -14.07 12.54
CA ALA A 239 -9.46 -15.09 12.95
C ALA A 239 -8.12 -14.90 12.21
N SER A 240 -8.17 -14.66 10.90
CA SER A 240 -6.97 -14.40 10.08
C SER A 240 -6.20 -13.15 10.52
N GLU A 241 -6.90 -12.07 10.90
CA GLU A 241 -6.30 -10.85 11.45
C GLU A 241 -5.60 -11.12 12.80
N LEU A 242 -6.26 -11.83 13.71
CA LEU A 242 -5.71 -12.20 15.01
C LEU A 242 -4.47 -13.10 14.86
N ARG A 243 -4.48 -14.06 13.93
CA ARG A 243 -3.30 -14.88 13.63
C ARG A 243 -2.12 -14.03 13.16
N LYS A 244 -2.36 -13.11 12.21
CA LYS A 244 -1.30 -12.21 11.69
C LYS A 244 -0.75 -11.29 12.78
N GLY A 245 -1.62 -10.75 13.64
CA GLY A 245 -1.21 -9.96 14.81
C GLY A 245 -0.34 -10.77 15.76
N GLY A 246 -0.75 -12.02 16.05
CA GLY A 246 0.02 -12.97 16.85
C GLY A 246 1.42 -13.25 16.29
N GLU A 247 1.53 -13.50 14.99
CA GLU A 247 2.81 -13.69 14.28
C GLU A 247 3.71 -12.44 14.31
N ALA A 248 3.12 -11.25 14.21
CA ALA A 248 3.88 -9.99 14.30
C ALA A 248 4.43 -9.77 15.70
N TYR A 249 3.61 -9.95 16.74
CA TYR A 249 4.06 -9.83 18.13
C TYR A 249 5.16 -10.82 18.49
N LEU A 250 5.14 -12.04 17.94
CA LEU A 250 6.20 -13.02 18.10
C LEU A 250 7.54 -12.51 17.54
N LYS A 251 7.55 -11.92 16.34
CA LYS A 251 8.75 -11.35 15.71
C LYS A 251 9.33 -10.16 16.47
N ILE A 252 8.47 -9.40 17.16
CA ILE A 252 8.84 -8.23 17.96
C ILE A 252 9.28 -8.63 19.39
N GLY A 253 9.01 -9.87 19.82
CA GLY A 253 9.35 -10.37 21.15
C GLY A 253 8.27 -10.12 22.21
N TRP A 254 7.07 -9.71 21.81
CA TRP A 254 5.92 -9.48 22.68
C TRP A 254 5.12 -10.77 22.87
N TYR A 255 5.71 -11.69 23.63
CA TYR A 255 5.26 -13.08 23.68
C TYR A 255 3.89 -13.27 24.33
N LYS A 256 3.50 -12.42 25.30
CA LYS A 256 2.19 -12.56 25.97
C LYS A 256 1.05 -12.16 25.03
N GLU A 257 1.23 -11.05 24.33
CA GLU A 257 0.29 -10.48 23.36
C GLU A 257 0.15 -11.42 22.15
N SER A 258 1.27 -11.99 21.70
CA SER A 258 1.29 -13.03 20.66
C SER A 258 0.42 -14.23 21.05
N LEU A 259 0.58 -14.79 22.26
CA LEU A 259 -0.22 -15.92 22.73
C LEU A 259 -1.71 -15.58 22.83
N VAL A 260 -2.05 -14.38 23.28
CA VAL A 260 -3.45 -13.94 23.41
C VAL A 260 -4.13 -13.94 22.05
N ASP A 261 -3.50 -13.38 21.03
CA ASP A 261 -4.11 -13.25 19.71
C ASP A 261 -4.12 -14.58 18.94
N LEU A 262 -3.07 -15.39 19.06
CA LEU A 262 -3.03 -16.74 18.50
C LEU A 262 -4.10 -17.65 19.14
N THR A 263 -4.33 -17.55 20.45
CA THR A 263 -5.36 -18.34 21.15
C THR A 263 -6.76 -17.90 20.71
N LYS A 264 -7.03 -16.60 20.65
CA LYS A 264 -8.32 -16.08 20.16
C LYS A 264 -8.58 -16.45 18.70
N SER A 265 -7.54 -16.50 17.86
CA SER A 265 -7.67 -16.98 16.48
C SER A 265 -8.13 -18.43 16.43
N LEU A 266 -7.59 -19.29 17.30
CA LEU A 266 -7.95 -20.71 17.39
C LEU A 266 -9.40 -20.90 17.89
N ASP A 267 -9.83 -20.06 18.84
CA ASP A 267 -11.18 -20.11 19.40
C ASP A 267 -12.28 -19.77 18.37
N ILE A 268 -11.96 -18.97 17.35
CA ILE A 268 -12.89 -18.55 16.29
C ILE A 268 -12.95 -19.59 15.16
N GLU A 269 -11.82 -20.20 14.79
CA GLU A 269 -11.73 -21.19 13.71
C GLU A 269 -11.04 -22.50 14.16
N PRO A 270 -11.67 -23.32 15.00
CA PRO A 270 -11.01 -24.53 15.48
C PRO A 270 -10.78 -25.60 14.39
N ASN A 271 -11.55 -25.61 13.28
CA ASN A 271 -11.62 -26.77 12.37
C ASN A 271 -11.65 -26.49 10.85
N ASN A 272 -11.67 -25.24 10.35
CA ASN A 272 -12.00 -25.02 8.91
C ASN A 272 -10.79 -25.00 7.95
N ALA A 273 -9.55 -25.02 8.46
CA ALA A 273 -8.39 -25.36 7.64
C ALA A 273 -7.32 -25.98 8.53
N PHE A 274 -7.14 -27.30 8.43
CA PHE A 274 -6.08 -28.03 9.15
C PHE A 274 -4.69 -27.39 8.97
N ALA A 275 -4.44 -26.80 7.80
CA ALA A 275 -3.23 -26.01 7.54
C ALA A 275 -3.12 -24.74 8.42
N LEU A 276 -4.22 -24.02 8.66
CA LEU A 276 -4.23 -22.84 9.54
C LEU A 276 -4.05 -23.21 11.01
N PHE A 277 -4.69 -24.30 11.44
CA PHE A 277 -4.51 -24.86 12.78
C PHE A 277 -3.03 -25.16 13.05
N LYS A 278 -2.36 -25.86 12.12
CA LYS A 278 -0.93 -26.16 12.23
C LYS A 278 -0.05 -24.90 12.29
N ILE A 279 -0.37 -23.85 11.53
CA ILE A 279 0.39 -22.58 11.59
C ILE A 279 0.26 -21.94 12.97
N VAL A 280 -0.96 -21.84 13.51
CA VAL A 280 -1.20 -21.22 14.82
C VAL A 280 -0.50 -21.98 15.94
N GLU A 281 -0.60 -23.31 15.95
CA GLU A 281 0.07 -24.17 16.93
C GLU A 281 1.60 -24.09 16.80
N SER A 282 2.14 -23.99 15.58
CA SER A 282 3.57 -23.73 15.36
C SER A 282 4.04 -22.38 15.93
N CYS A 283 3.29 -21.32 15.70
CA CYS A 283 3.62 -19.98 16.22
C CYS A 283 3.51 -19.91 17.75
N ARG A 284 2.50 -20.56 18.34
CA ARG A 284 2.39 -20.66 19.80
C ARG A 284 3.53 -21.49 20.38
N GLY A 285 3.86 -22.60 19.73
CA GLY A 285 4.99 -23.44 20.05
C GLY A 285 6.32 -22.68 20.07
N GLU A 286 6.57 -21.86 19.05
CA GLU A 286 7.74 -20.97 19.00
C GLU A 286 7.71 -19.92 20.13
N THR A 287 6.55 -19.28 20.34
CA THR A 287 6.38 -18.28 21.40
C THR A 287 6.72 -18.85 22.78
N TYR A 288 6.20 -20.04 23.09
CA TYR A 288 6.53 -20.74 24.33
C TYR A 288 8.01 -21.13 24.43
N CYS A 289 8.67 -21.49 23.31
CA CYS A 289 10.10 -21.76 23.30
C CYS A 289 10.91 -20.52 23.70
N TRP A 290 10.56 -19.35 23.18
CA TRP A 290 11.23 -18.08 23.52
C TRP A 290 10.94 -17.61 24.95
N MET A 291 9.85 -18.08 25.56
CA MET A 291 9.51 -17.84 26.95
C MET A 291 10.11 -18.85 27.94
N ASP A 292 11.00 -19.75 27.49
CA ASP A 292 11.54 -20.88 28.28
C ASP A 292 10.47 -21.86 28.81
N LYS A 293 9.27 -21.87 28.21
CA LYS A 293 8.15 -22.78 28.52
C LYS A 293 8.19 -24.00 27.61
N PHE A 294 9.17 -24.86 27.84
CA PHE A 294 9.51 -25.91 26.88
C PHE A 294 8.45 -27.01 26.75
N GLU A 295 7.75 -27.39 27.82
CA GLU A 295 6.73 -28.45 27.76
C GLU A 295 5.49 -27.99 26.97
N GLU A 296 5.03 -26.75 27.20
CA GLU A 296 3.94 -26.13 26.43
C GLU A 296 4.33 -25.92 24.96
N SER A 297 5.59 -25.53 24.72
CA SER A 297 6.16 -25.44 23.37
C SER A 297 6.09 -26.78 22.64
N LEU A 298 6.56 -27.86 23.27
CA LEU A 298 6.50 -29.20 22.68
C LEU A 298 5.07 -29.68 22.46
N ALA A 299 4.15 -29.38 23.37
CA ALA A 299 2.75 -29.78 23.24
C ALA A 299 2.09 -29.20 21.99
N ASP A 300 2.26 -27.89 21.75
CA ASP A 300 1.67 -27.21 20.60
C ASP A 300 2.40 -27.57 19.29
N LEU A 301 3.74 -27.70 19.31
CA LEU A 301 4.51 -28.16 18.14
C LEU A 301 4.16 -29.60 17.73
N ASN A 302 3.85 -30.48 18.69
CA ASN A 302 3.42 -31.83 18.39
C ASN A 302 2.06 -31.84 17.70
N LYS A 303 1.08 -31.05 18.17
CA LYS A 303 -0.22 -30.91 17.50
C LYS A 303 -0.08 -30.40 16.07
N SER A 304 0.84 -29.45 15.84
CA SER A 304 1.12 -28.95 14.49
C SER A 304 1.70 -30.01 13.56
N LEU A 305 2.32 -31.06 14.10
CA LEU A 305 2.96 -32.14 13.35
C LEU A 305 2.08 -33.40 13.25
N GLU A 306 0.88 -33.38 13.83
CA GLU A 306 -0.08 -34.46 13.68
C GLU A 306 -0.54 -34.59 12.20
N ILE A 307 -0.72 -35.83 11.77
CA ILE A 307 -1.20 -36.16 10.44
C ILE A 307 -2.74 -36.13 10.46
N GLU A 308 -3.34 -35.58 9.42
CA GLU A 308 -4.80 -35.47 9.27
C GLU A 308 -5.43 -36.89 9.30
N PRO A 309 -6.34 -37.22 10.23
CA PRO A 309 -6.80 -38.61 10.41
C PRO A 309 -7.55 -39.23 9.23
N ASN A 310 -8.06 -38.42 8.29
CA ASN A 310 -8.97 -38.86 7.22
C ASN A 310 -8.48 -38.59 5.79
N ASN A 311 -7.23 -38.17 5.60
CA ASN A 311 -6.72 -37.87 4.27
C ASN A 311 -5.80 -38.99 3.78
N THR A 312 -6.40 -40.03 3.21
CA THR A 312 -5.74 -41.22 2.62
C THR A 312 -4.95 -40.91 1.34
N LEU A 313 -4.53 -39.65 1.12
CA LEU A 313 -3.78 -39.19 -0.06
C LEU A 313 -2.37 -38.68 0.25
N THR A 314 -1.86 -38.84 1.47
CA THR A 314 -0.50 -38.41 1.88
C THR A 314 0.47 -39.57 2.12
N LEU A 315 0.24 -40.73 1.49
CA LEU A 315 1.25 -41.80 1.42
C LEU A 315 2.35 -41.54 0.37
N THR A 316 2.30 -40.42 -0.34
CA THR A 316 3.33 -40.02 -1.31
C THR A 316 3.87 -38.62 -1.01
N ASN A 317 4.94 -38.55 -0.21
CA ASN A 317 5.99 -37.51 -0.26
C ASN A 317 5.56 -36.10 -0.74
N GLN A 318 4.55 -35.50 -0.13
CA GLN A 318 4.28 -34.07 -0.29
C GLN A 318 4.57 -33.37 1.03
N ILE A 319 5.81 -32.92 1.05
CA ILE A 319 6.42 -31.99 1.99
C ILE A 319 5.50 -30.78 2.17
N GLU A 320 4.80 -30.70 3.30
CA GLU A 320 4.15 -29.47 3.73
C GLU A 320 5.24 -28.51 4.24
N PRO A 321 5.40 -27.29 3.68
CA PRO A 321 6.39 -26.31 4.13
C PRO A 321 6.30 -26.00 5.63
N ASN A 322 5.10 -26.11 6.21
CA ASN A 322 4.87 -25.87 7.63
C ASN A 322 5.52 -26.93 8.55
N ASN A 323 5.77 -28.14 8.06
CA ASN A 323 6.42 -29.18 8.85
C ASN A 323 7.89 -28.86 9.12
N ALA A 324 8.61 -28.26 8.15
CA ALA A 324 10.01 -27.86 8.37
C ALA A 324 10.12 -26.79 9.47
N PHE A 325 9.20 -25.82 9.47
CA PHE A 325 9.16 -24.79 10.51
C PHE A 325 8.88 -25.39 11.90
N ALA A 326 7.85 -26.23 12.04
CA ALA A 326 7.56 -26.87 13.32
C ALA A 326 8.73 -27.76 13.80
N LEU A 327 9.36 -28.52 12.89
CA LEU A 327 10.51 -29.37 13.18
C LEU A 327 11.74 -28.57 13.63
N LYS A 328 12.09 -27.46 12.96
CA LYS A 328 13.26 -26.67 13.37
C LYS A 328 13.06 -26.02 14.73
N ILE A 329 11.87 -25.51 15.02
CA ILE A 329 11.54 -24.93 16.32
C ILE A 329 11.56 -26.02 17.39
N ARG A 330 10.94 -27.20 17.17
CA ARG A 330 10.96 -28.32 18.11
C ARG A 330 12.38 -28.83 18.37
N GLY A 331 13.20 -28.87 17.32
CA GLY A 331 14.61 -29.18 17.40
C GLY A 331 15.40 -28.20 18.27
N ALA A 332 15.09 -26.89 18.19
CA ALA A 332 15.67 -25.88 19.06
C ALA A 332 15.17 -25.98 20.51
N THR A 333 13.87 -26.25 20.72
CA THR A 333 13.29 -26.52 22.05
C THR A 333 13.99 -27.70 22.73
N TYR A 334 14.17 -28.81 22.02
CA TYR A 334 14.93 -29.96 22.53
C TYR A 334 16.39 -29.64 22.83
N ARG A 335 17.06 -28.80 22.03
CA ARG A 335 18.42 -28.33 22.30
C ARG A 335 18.47 -27.56 23.62
N SER A 336 17.52 -26.65 23.85
CA SER A 336 17.42 -25.87 25.09
C SER A 336 17.16 -26.76 26.30
N MET A 337 16.41 -27.85 26.14
CA MET A 337 16.20 -28.89 27.16
C MET A 337 17.38 -29.87 27.31
N ARG A 338 18.48 -29.69 26.57
CA ARG A 338 19.64 -30.61 26.50
C ARG A 338 19.34 -32.01 25.94
N LYS A 339 18.18 -32.19 25.29
CA LYS A 339 17.81 -33.42 24.57
C LYS A 339 18.42 -33.40 23.16
N TYR A 340 19.74 -33.47 23.08
CA TYR A 340 20.48 -33.21 21.84
C TYR A 340 20.24 -34.22 20.72
N LYS A 341 19.95 -35.48 21.04
CA LYS A 341 19.64 -36.51 20.03
C LYS A 341 18.31 -36.22 19.33
N ASP A 342 17.29 -35.89 20.11
CA ASP A 342 15.96 -35.55 19.60
C ASP A 342 16.02 -34.22 18.82
N SER A 343 16.81 -33.27 19.29
CA SER A 343 17.11 -32.02 18.59
C SER A 343 17.70 -32.24 17.20
N LEU A 344 18.74 -33.08 17.09
CA LEU A 344 19.36 -33.39 15.79
C LEU A 344 18.39 -34.11 14.86
N ALA A 345 17.60 -35.05 15.37
CA ALA A 345 16.63 -35.79 14.56
C ALA A 345 15.61 -34.85 13.90
N ASP A 346 15.07 -33.87 14.64
CA ASP A 346 14.12 -32.91 14.09
C ASP A 346 14.80 -31.88 13.16
N LEU A 347 16.00 -31.42 13.49
CA LEU A 347 16.76 -30.49 12.64
C LEU A 347 17.21 -31.14 11.33
N ASP A 348 17.60 -32.41 11.34
CA ASP A 348 17.95 -33.17 10.13
C ASP A 348 16.71 -33.31 9.23
N ARG A 349 15.55 -33.71 9.77
CA ARG A 349 14.29 -33.78 9.01
C ARG A 349 13.86 -32.41 8.47
N SER A 350 14.03 -31.34 9.24
CA SER A 350 13.77 -29.99 8.76
C SER A 350 14.67 -29.62 7.56
N LEU A 351 15.94 -30.03 7.58
CA LEU A 351 16.90 -29.75 6.51
C LEU A 351 16.76 -30.69 5.30
N GLU A 352 16.18 -31.88 5.47
CA GLU A 352 15.74 -32.71 4.34
C GLU A 352 14.65 -31.98 3.53
N ILE A 353 13.80 -31.21 4.21
CA ILE A 353 12.73 -30.40 3.60
C ILE A 353 13.27 -29.08 3.05
N GLU A 354 14.01 -28.32 3.87
CA GLU A 354 14.60 -27.02 3.52
C GLU A 354 16.14 -27.06 3.69
N PRO A 355 16.90 -27.59 2.71
CA PRO A 355 18.34 -27.83 2.87
C PRO A 355 19.19 -26.59 3.12
N ASN A 356 18.69 -25.41 2.72
CA ASN A 356 19.41 -24.15 2.79
C ASN A 356 18.91 -23.22 3.92
N ASP A 357 18.09 -23.72 4.87
CA ASP A 357 17.69 -22.90 6.03
C ASP A 357 18.92 -22.62 6.92
N ALA A 358 19.40 -21.38 6.85
CA ALA A 358 20.58 -20.92 7.57
C ALA A 358 20.44 -21.02 9.09
N TRP A 359 19.23 -20.84 9.62
CA TRP A 359 18.97 -20.92 11.06
C TRP A 359 18.99 -22.37 11.52
N ALA A 360 18.33 -23.30 10.81
CA ALA A 360 18.34 -24.72 11.11
C ALA A 360 19.75 -25.33 11.00
N LEU A 361 20.53 -24.94 9.99
CA LEU A 361 21.95 -25.31 9.86
C LEU A 361 22.77 -24.82 11.06
N ASN A 362 22.54 -23.58 11.50
CA ASN A 362 23.22 -23.03 12.67
C ASN A 362 22.80 -23.73 13.96
N GLN A 363 21.51 -23.97 14.19
CA GLN A 363 21.02 -24.72 15.37
C GLN A 363 21.62 -26.12 15.41
N ARG A 364 21.66 -26.82 14.26
CA ARG A 364 22.28 -28.15 14.16
C ARG A 364 23.76 -28.14 14.49
N LYS A 365 24.50 -27.13 14.01
CA LYS A 365 25.91 -26.92 14.35
C LYS A 365 26.09 -26.70 15.86
N LEU A 366 25.24 -25.87 16.46
CA LEU A 366 25.25 -25.62 17.92
C LEU A 366 24.93 -26.90 18.71
N THR A 367 23.93 -27.68 18.30
CA THR A 367 23.58 -28.95 18.94
C THR A 367 24.74 -29.95 18.86
N ASN A 368 25.39 -30.08 17.69
CA ASN A 368 26.56 -30.95 17.53
C ASN A 368 27.74 -30.54 18.42
N ASN A 369 27.95 -29.24 18.61
CA ASN A 369 28.98 -28.73 19.52
C ASN A 369 28.64 -29.03 20.99
N ASN A 370 27.36 -28.93 21.37
CA ASN A 370 26.89 -29.25 22.72
C ASN A 370 26.89 -30.76 23.02
N LEU A 371 26.73 -31.60 22.00
CA LEU A 371 26.79 -33.06 22.13
C LEU A 371 28.23 -33.59 22.33
N LYS A 372 29.22 -32.85 21.85
CA LYS A 372 30.65 -33.17 21.96
C LYS A 372 31.30 -32.68 23.27
N LYS A 373 30.60 -31.85 24.04
CA LYS A 373 30.98 -31.38 25.37
C LYS A 373 30.25 -32.20 26.41
#